data_AF-A0A5K0V8Y3-F1
#
_entry.id   AF-A0A5K0V8Y3-F1
#
_cell.length_a   1.000
_cell.length_b   1.000
_cell.length_c   1.000
_cell.angle_alpha   90.00
_cell.angle_beta   90.00
_cell.angle_gamma   90.00
#
_symmetry.space_group_name_H-M   'P 1'
#
loop_
_entity.id
_entity.type
_entity.pdbx_description
1 polymer ?
#
loop_
_entity_poly.entity_id
_entity_poly.type
_entity_poly.pdbx_seq_one_letter_code
_entity_poly.pdbx_strand_id
1 'polypeptide(L)'
;KDYYEVPWAALRCMVEPAFAQRSLIEHKHYLTNGRVVTSTAVNVSEREVVTSGGRCIPYDYLVIATGHPNTFPTTRSERLQEFQE
;
A
#
# COMPACT_ATOMS: atom_id res chain seq x y z
N LYS A 1 -0.04 -1.18 3.13
CA LYS A 1 1.05 -0.20 2.88
C LYS A 1 0.56 1.17 3.32
N ASP A 2 1.43 2.03 3.85
CA ASP A 2 1.08 3.42 4.20
C ASP A 2 1.27 4.41 3.03
N TYR A 3 1.78 3.92 1.90
CA TYR A 3 2.10 4.68 0.70
C TYR A 3 1.58 4.02 -0.58
N TYR A 4 1.33 4.86 -1.58
CA TYR A 4 1.19 4.49 -2.97
C TYR A 4 2.54 4.55 -3.68
N GLU A 5 2.82 3.55 -4.50
CA GLU A 5 4.00 3.46 -5.36
C GLU A 5 3.58 3.67 -6.81
N VAL A 6 4.30 4.52 -7.52
CA VAL A 6 4.23 4.63 -8.98
C VAL A 6 5.07 3.50 -9.60
N PRO A 7 4.47 2.37 -10.04
CA PRO A 7 5.25 1.15 -10.26
C PRO A 7 6.25 1.26 -11.42
N TRP A 8 5.91 2.02 -12.48
CA TRP A 8 6.81 2.23 -13.62
C TRP A 8 8.03 3.08 -13.28
N ALA A 9 8.03 3.81 -12.17
CA ALA A 9 9.19 4.57 -11.69
C ALA A 9 10.23 3.68 -11.00
N ALA A 10 9.90 2.45 -10.62
CA ALA A 10 10.77 1.58 -9.83
C ALA A 10 12.13 1.34 -10.51
N LEU A 11 12.16 1.12 -11.83
CA LEU A 11 13.41 0.96 -12.59
C LEU A 11 14.33 2.18 -12.47
N ARG A 12 13.75 3.39 -12.50
CA ARG A 12 14.52 4.62 -12.30
C ARG A 12 15.00 4.75 -10.86
N CYS A 13 14.18 4.37 -9.88
CA CYS A 13 14.55 4.43 -8.47
C CYS A 13 15.75 3.53 -8.15
N MET A 14 15.90 2.38 -8.83
CA MET A 14 17.08 1.51 -8.66
C MET A 14 18.39 2.11 -9.20
N VAL A 15 18.33 2.98 -10.21
CA VAL A 15 19.53 3.63 -10.79
C VAL A 15 19.80 5.02 -10.24
N GLU A 16 18.75 5.71 -9.77
CA GLU A 16 18.78 7.05 -9.19
C GLU A 16 17.93 7.02 -7.89
N PRO A 17 18.48 6.53 -6.76
CA PRO A 17 17.72 6.31 -5.52
C PRO A 17 17.01 7.56 -4.98
N ALA A 18 17.59 8.75 -5.20
CA ALA A 18 16.99 10.02 -4.81
C ALA A 18 15.63 10.26 -5.50
N PHE A 19 15.39 9.68 -6.69
CA PHE A 19 14.12 9.79 -7.40
C PHE A 19 12.96 9.10 -6.64
N ALA A 20 13.25 8.10 -5.81
CA ALA A 20 12.23 7.34 -5.06
C ALA A 20 11.36 8.23 -4.16
N GLN A 21 11.91 9.35 -3.66
CA GLN A 21 11.14 10.29 -2.85
C GLN A 21 9.90 10.84 -3.56
N ARG A 22 9.95 10.93 -4.90
CA ARG A 22 8.89 11.46 -5.77
C ARG A 22 7.90 10.38 -6.24
N SER A 23 8.29 9.11 -6.20
CA SER A 23 7.46 7.99 -6.67
C SER A 23 6.66 7.31 -5.54
N LEU A 24 7.03 7.56 -4.28
CA LEU A 24 6.35 7.02 -3.10
C LEU A 24 5.53 8.11 -2.39
N ILE A 25 4.20 8.03 -2.53
CA ILE A 25 3.24 9.05 -2.07
C ILE A 25 2.45 8.50 -0.88
N GLU A 26 2.55 9.12 0.30
CA GLU A 26 1.83 8.64 1.49
C GLU A 26 0.31 8.81 1.34
N HIS A 27 -0.45 7.76 1.68
CA HIS A 27 -1.92 7.74 1.57
C HIS A 27 -2.59 8.86 2.37
N LYS A 28 -2.02 9.21 3.53
CA LYS A 28 -2.55 10.27 4.42
C LYS A 28 -2.64 11.65 3.77
N HIS A 29 -1.86 11.92 2.73
CA HIS A 29 -1.83 13.24 2.07
C HIS A 29 -2.97 13.45 1.08
N TYR A 30 -3.59 12.38 0.57
CA TYR A 30 -4.61 12.50 -0.48
C TYR A 30 -5.92 11.75 -0.18
N LEU A 31 -5.90 10.76 0.72
CA LEU A 31 -7.11 10.11 1.24
C LEU A 31 -7.58 10.82 2.52
N THR A 32 -8.01 12.08 2.39
CA THR A 32 -8.39 12.93 3.52
C THR A 32 -9.81 12.68 4.03
N ASN A 33 -10.71 12.17 3.18
CA ASN A 33 -12.12 11.95 3.50
C ASN A 33 -12.45 10.46 3.69
N GLY A 34 -11.63 9.75 4.45
CA GLY A 34 -11.83 8.32 4.67
C GLY A 34 -10.91 7.75 5.73
N ARG A 35 -11.02 6.44 5.95
CA ARG A 35 -10.17 5.71 6.89
C ARG A 35 -9.21 4.80 6.13
N VAL A 36 -7.92 5.11 6.17
CA VAL A 36 -6.87 4.22 5.68
C VAL A 36 -6.58 3.16 6.75
N VAL A 37 -6.62 1.90 6.37
CA VAL A 37 -6.28 0.77 7.23
C VAL A 37 -5.07 0.05 6.63
N THR A 38 -3.92 0.18 7.27
CA THR A 38 -2.66 -0.45 6.83
C THR A 38 -2.54 -1.85 7.40
N SER A 39 -3.33 -2.80 6.89
CA SER A 39 -3.28 -4.21 7.29
C SER A 39 -3.63 -5.11 6.09
N THR A 40 -3.08 -6.32 6.06
CA THR A 40 -3.38 -7.30 5.00
C THR A 40 -4.81 -7.80 5.17
N ALA A 41 -5.63 -7.74 4.12
CA ALA A 41 -6.92 -8.44 4.08
C ALA A 41 -6.65 -9.94 3.92
N VAL A 42 -7.04 -10.75 4.91
CA VAL A 42 -6.78 -12.19 4.94
C VAL A 42 -8.01 -13.04 4.60
N ASN A 43 -9.20 -12.47 4.72
CA ASN A 43 -10.44 -13.11 4.29
C ASN A 43 -11.44 -12.05 3.81
N VAL A 44 -12.29 -12.43 2.86
CA VAL A 44 -13.38 -11.62 2.34
C VAL A 44 -14.64 -12.50 2.31
N SER A 45 -15.68 -12.07 3.03
CA SER A 45 -17.02 -12.66 2.94
C SER A 45 -17.95 -11.72 2.18
N GLU A 46 -19.22 -12.08 2.00
CA GLU A 46 -20.22 -11.23 1.34
C GLU A 46 -20.50 -9.89 2.05
N ARG A 47 -20.13 -9.75 3.33
CA ARG A 47 -20.51 -8.59 4.16
C ARG A 47 -19.35 -7.88 4.81
N GLU A 48 -18.18 -8.52 4.90
CA GLU A 48 -17.05 -7.96 5.60
C GLU A 48 -15.70 -8.46 5.07
N VAL A 49 -14.67 -7.67 5.36
CA VAL A 49 -13.27 -8.02 5.17
C VAL A 49 -12.62 -8.24 6.53
N VAL A 50 -11.92 -9.37 6.70
CA VAL A 50 -11.11 -9.66 7.89
C VAL A 50 -9.66 -9.32 7.60
N THR A 51 -9.06 -8.53 8.48
CA THR A 51 -7.65 -8.13 8.40
C THR A 51 -6.76 -9.07 9.19
N SER A 52 -5.45 -9.10 8.89
CA SER A 52 -4.48 -9.93 9.60
C SER A 52 -4.37 -9.61 11.10
N GLY A 53 -4.74 -8.39 11.51
CA GLY A 53 -4.86 -7.98 12.90
C GLY A 53 -6.16 -8.43 13.59
N GLY A 54 -6.96 -9.29 12.96
CA GLY A 54 -8.24 -9.80 13.49
C GLY A 54 -9.40 -8.82 13.43
N ARG A 55 -9.21 -7.62 12.86
CA ARG A 55 -10.28 -6.62 12.72
C ARG A 55 -11.18 -6.98 11.54
N CYS A 56 -12.50 -7.02 11.79
CA CYS A 56 -13.53 -7.11 10.76
C CYS A 56 -13.98 -5.71 10.31
N ILE A 57 -14.12 -5.53 9.00
CA ILE A 57 -14.55 -4.27 8.37
C ILE A 57 -15.79 -4.58 7.52
N PRO A 58 -16.99 -4.20 7.97
CA PRO A 58 -18.22 -4.42 7.20
C PRO A 58 -18.31 -3.46 6.02
N TYR A 59 -19.05 -3.85 4.99
CA TYR A 59 -19.28 -3.03 3.80
C TYR A 59 -20.64 -3.36 3.16
N ASP A 60 -21.21 -2.39 2.45
CA ASP A 60 -22.35 -2.59 1.54
C ASP A 60 -21.88 -2.88 0.10
N TYR A 61 -20.74 -2.28 -0.27
CA TYR A 61 -20.08 -2.47 -1.56
C TYR A 61 -18.58 -2.67 -1.37
N LEU A 62 -18.01 -3.66 -2.08
CA LEU A 62 -16.58 -3.95 -2.07
C LEU A 62 -15.97 -3.77 -3.46
N VAL A 63 -14.87 -3.02 -3.52
CA VAL A 63 -14.02 -2.93 -4.71
C VAL A 63 -12.73 -3.70 -4.45
N ILE A 64 -12.45 -4.69 -5.29
CA ILE A 64 -11.23 -5.49 -5.21
C ILE A 64 -10.20 -4.92 -6.20
N ALA A 65 -9.10 -4.39 -5.67
CA ALA A 65 -7.98 -3.83 -6.42
C ALA A 65 -6.64 -4.32 -5.88
N THR A 66 -6.54 -5.61 -5.54
CA THR A 66 -5.40 -6.23 -4.83
C THR A 66 -4.12 -6.38 -5.66
N GLY A 67 -4.19 -6.18 -6.97
CA GLY A 67 -3.03 -6.28 -7.85
C GLY A 67 -2.38 -7.68 -7.84
N HIS A 68 -1.06 -7.71 -8.02
CA HIS A 68 -0.27 -8.95 -8.07
C HIS A 68 0.31 -9.29 -6.67
N PRO A 69 0.48 -10.57 -6.28
CA PRO A 69 0.88 -10.99 -4.93
C PRO A 69 2.35 -10.74 -4.57
N ASN A 70 3.01 -9.75 -5.19
CA ASN A 70 4.39 -9.41 -4.89
C ASN A 70 4.51 -8.78 -3.49
N THR A 71 5.44 -9.30 -2.69
CA THR A 71 5.78 -8.74 -1.40
C THR A 71 6.74 -7.59 -1.57
N PHE A 72 6.36 -6.43 -1.07
CA PHE A 72 7.19 -5.24 -0.97
C PHE A 72 7.04 -4.68 0.46
N PRO A 73 7.98 -3.85 0.92
CA PRO A 73 7.87 -3.17 2.20
C PRO A 73 6.53 -2.47 2.41
N THR A 74 6.11 -2.43 3.67
CA THR A 74 4.78 -1.93 4.01
C THR A 74 4.78 -0.46 4.39
N THR A 75 5.94 0.05 4.80
CA THR A 75 6.15 1.46 5.11
C THR A 75 6.92 2.17 4.01
N ARG A 76 6.64 3.47 3.82
CA ARG A 76 7.40 4.31 2.88
C ARG A 76 8.89 4.33 3.21
N SER A 77 9.25 4.36 4.48
CA SER A 77 10.64 4.42 4.94
C SER A 77 11.42 3.16 4.56
N GLU A 78 10.86 1.97 4.81
CA GLU A 78 11.49 0.71 4.42
C GLU A 78 11.64 0.62 2.89
N ARG A 79 10.63 1.06 2.13
CA ARG A 79 10.72 1.06 0.66
C ARG A 79 11.78 2.02 0.13
N LEU A 80 11.95 3.19 0.76
CA LEU A 80 13.03 4.11 0.41
C LEU A 80 14.41 3.53 0.70
N GLN A 81 14.55 2.80 1.81
CA GLN A 81 15.79 2.13 2.18
C GLN A 81 16.15 1.05 1.15
N GLU A 82 15.17 0.28 0.67
CA GLU A 82 15.39 -0.76 -0.36
C GLU A 82 15.97 -0.21 -1.67
N PHE A 83 15.67 1.04 -2.04
CA PHE A 83 16.27 1.67 -3.23
C PHE A 83 17.69 2.20 -3.00
N GLN A 84 18.17 2.27 -1.75
CA GLN A 84 19.51 2.77 -1.41
C GLN A 84 20.56 1.66 -1.26
N GLU A 85 20.11 0.39 -1.23
CA GLU A 85 20.95 -0.81 -1.23
C GLU A 85 21.45 -1.15 -2.65
#